data_AF-A0A1V6IEN2-F1
#
_entry.id   AF-A0A1V6IEN2-F1
#
_cell.length_a   1.000
_cell.length_b   1.000
_cell.length_c   1.000
_cell.angle_alpha   90.00
_cell.angle_beta   90.00
_cell.angle_gamma   90.00
#
_symmetry.space_group_name_H-M   'P 1'
#
loop_
_entity.id
_entity.type
_entity.pdbx_description
1 polymer ?
#
loop_
_entity_poly.entity_id
_entity_poly.type
_entity_poly.pdbx_seq_one_letter_code
_entity_poly.pdbx_strand_id
1 'polypeptide(L)' 'MNVGDKVKFTFAKKEMEGQVTKIFQKNVYLKADFPKDKGKIVKRKIKDIKE' A
#
# COMPACT_ATOMS: atom_id res chain seq x y z
N MET A 1 -8.88 2.07 -7.04
CA MET A 1 -8.55 1.83 -5.61
C MET A 1 -9.55 2.51 -4.68
N ASN A 2 -10.10 1.77 -3.71
CA ASN A 2 -10.96 2.29 -2.63
C ASN A 2 -10.32 2.04 -1.26
N VAL A 3 -10.79 2.72 -0.21
CA VAL A 3 -10.38 2.39 1.17
C VAL A 3 -10.95 1.02 1.55
N GLY A 4 -10.09 0.12 2.03
CA GLY A 4 -10.40 -1.28 2.31
C GLY A 4 -9.90 -2.26 1.25
N ASP A 5 -9.51 -1.75 0.08
CA ASP A 5 -9.04 -2.55 -1.05
C ASP A 5 -7.65 -3.16 -0.78
N LYS A 6 -7.42 -4.40 -1.21
CA LYS A 6 -6.12 -5.07 -1.06
C LYS A 6 -5.33 -4.90 -2.34
N VAL A 7 -4.21 -4.20 -2.24
CA VAL A 7 -3.31 -3.95 -3.37
C VAL A 7 -1.98 -4.66 -3.15
N LYS A 8 -1.43 -5.17 -4.24
CA LYS A 8 -0.05 -5.67 -4.28
C LYS A 8 0.85 -4.54 -4.74
N PHE A 9 1.96 -4.35 -4.05
CA PHE A 9 2.96 -3.36 -4.44
C PHE A 9 4.36 -3.93 -4.26
N THR A 10 5.27 -3.52 -5.13
CA THR A 10 6.66 -3.95 -5.06
C THR A 10 7.41 -3.09 -4.04
N PHE A 11 7.98 -3.73 -3.01
CA PHE A 11 8.79 -3.09 -2.00
C PHE A 11 10.10 -3.86 -1.81
N ALA A 12 11.24 -3.18 -1.95
CA ALA A 12 12.56 -3.78 -1.83
C ALA A 12 12.75 -5.04 -2.72
N LYS A 13 12.29 -4.98 -3.98
CA LYS A 13 12.30 -6.08 -4.97
C LYS A 13 11.46 -7.31 -4.57
N LYS A 14 10.59 -7.18 -3.57
CA LYS A 14 9.60 -8.22 -3.21
C LYS A 14 8.20 -7.68 -3.46
N GLU A 15 7.32 -8.55 -3.89
CA GLU A 15 5.89 -8.25 -3.91
C GLU A 15 5.36 -8.32 -2.49
N MET A 16 4.67 -7.27 -2.08
CA MET A 16 4.06 -7.16 -0.76
C MET A 16 2.58 -6.88 -0.94
N GLU A 17 1.79 -7.43 -0.03
CA GLU A 17 0.36 -7.18 0.05
C GLU A 17 0.10 -6.10 1.10
N GLY A 18 -0.74 -5.14 0.74
CA GLY A 18 -1.19 -4.10 1.65
C GLY A 18 -2.64 -3.74 1.40
N GLN A 19 -3.31 -3.27 2.45
CA GLN A 19 -4.68 -2.78 2.39
C GLN A 19 -4.69 -1.26 2.36
N VAL A 20 -5.43 -0.67 1.44
CA VAL A 20 -5.63 0.77 1.38
C VAL A 20 -6.41 1.22 2.62
N THR A 21 -5.81 2.10 3.43
CA THR A 21 -6.44 2.63 4.65
C THR A 21 -6.90 4.06 4.48
N LYS A 22 -6.19 4.88 3.70
CA LYS A 22 -6.63 6.24 3.35
C LYS A 22 -6.22 6.58 1.93
N ILE A 23 -7.12 7.23 1.20
CA ILE A 23 -6.84 7.76 -0.14
C ILE A 23 -6.94 9.28 -0.06
N PHE A 24 -5.92 9.95 -0.59
CA PHE A 24 -5.90 11.39 -0.83
C PHE A 24 -5.73 11.61 -2.33
N GLN A 25 -6.06 12.80 -2.83
CA GLN A 25 -6.01 13.12 -4.26
C GLN A 25 -4.66 12.81 -4.94
N LYS A 26 -3.53 12.86 -4.21
CA LYS A 26 -2.18 12.59 -4.75
C LYS A 26 -1.46 11.41 -4.11
N ASN A 27 -1.90 10.98 -2.93
CA ASN A 27 -1.21 10.00 -2.10
C ASN A 27 -2.20 8.99 -1.56
N VAL A 28 -1.71 7.80 -1.27
CA VAL A 28 -2.48 6.72 -0.68
C VAL A 28 -1.67 6.12 0.44
N TYR A 29 -2.37 5.80 1.52
CA TYR A 29 -1.81 5.13 2.68
C TYR A 29 -2.24 3.69 2.61
N LEU A 30 -1.24 2.82 2.61
CA LEU A 30 -1.37 1.38 2.53
C LEU A 30 -0.92 0.81 3.86
N LYS A 31 -1.77 0.05 4.52
CA LYS A 31 -1.38 -0.78 5.64
C LYS A 31 -0.83 -2.08 5.08
N ALA A 32 0.49 -2.24 5.11
CA ALA A 32 1.17 -3.42 4.62
C ALA A 32 1.48 -4.37 5.77
N ASP A 33 1.25 -5.66 5.55
CA ASP A 33 1.65 -6.71 6.47
C ASP A 33 3.02 -7.23 6.05
N PHE A 34 4.08 -6.56 6.53
CA PHE A 34 5.42 -7.07 6.31
C PHE A 34 5.66 -8.26 7.25
N PRO A 35 6.38 -9.32 6.80
CA PRO A 35 6.66 -10.49 7.63
C PRO A 35 7.43 -10.15 8.92
N LYS A 36 8.16 -9.04 8.95
CA LYS A 36 8.89 -8.53 10.12
C LYS A 36 8.25 -7.30 10.78
N ASP A 37 7.20 -6.73 10.20
CA ASP A 37 6.64 -5.42 10.59
C ASP A 37 5.14 -5.40 10.18
N LYS A 38 4.34 -6.15 10.93
CA LYS A 38 2.91 -6.34 10.64
C LYS A 38 2.14 -5.05 10.91
N GLY A 39 1.36 -4.61 9.93
CA GLY A 39 0.49 -3.43 10.04
C GLY A 39 1.17 -2.08 9.80
N LYS A 40 2.37 -2.06 9.21
CA LYS A 40 3.08 -0.82 8.88
C LYS A 40 2.32 0.00 7.86
N ILE A 41 2.15 1.29 8.12
CA ILE A 41 1.47 2.20 7.19
C ILE A 41 2.52 2.83 6.26
N VAL A 42 2.37 2.56 4.96
CA VAL A 42 3.23 3.06 3.89
C VAL A 42 2.48 4.12 3.11
N LYS A 43 3.05 5.32 3.01
CA LYS A 43 2.55 6.39 2.15
C LYS A 43 3.18 6.27 0.77
N ARG A 44 2.37 6.07 -0.27
CA ARG A 44 2.78 6.06 -1.68
C ARG A 44 2.01 7.11 -2.46
N LYS A 45 2.56 7.52 -3.60
CA LYS A 45 1.82 8.33 -4.57
C LYS A 45 0.89 7.40 -5.36
N ILE A 46 -0.30 7.87 -5.71
CA ILE A 46 -1.25 7.06 -6.51
C ILE A 46 -0.62 6.65 -7.85
N LYS A 47 0.18 7.53 -8.47
CA LYS A 47 0.89 7.24 -9.73
C LYS A 47 1.87 6.07 -9.65
N ASP A 48 2.30 5.72 -8.45
CA ASP A 48 3.33 4.71 -8.22
C ASP A 48 2.73 3.33 -7.90
N ILE A 49 1.43 3.27 -7.61
CA ILE A 49 0.74 2.00 -7.49
C ILE A 49 0.21 1.62 -8.87
N LYS A 50 0.75 0.54 -9.43
CA LYS A 50 0.18 -0.11 -10.60
C LYS A 50 -0.97 -1.01 -10.12
N GLU A 51 -2.14 -0.83 -10.75
CA GLU A 51 -3.31 -1.69 -10.60
C GLU A 51 -3.07 -3.05 -11.25
#